data_AF-H2XZA5-F1
#
_entry.id   AF-H2XZA5-F1
#
_cell.length_a   1.000
_cell.length_b   1.000
_cell.length_c   1.000
_cell.angle_alpha   90.00
_cell.angle_beta   90.00
_cell.angle_gamma   90.00
#
_symmetry.space_group_name_H-M   'P 1'
#
loop_
_entity.id
_entity.type
_entity.pdbx_description
1 polymer ?
#
loop_
_entity_poly.entity_id
_entity_poly.type
_entity_poly.pdbx_seq_one_letter_code
_entity_poly.pdbx_strand_id
1 'polypeptide(L)'
;MSPGIYVCMYAYWLTKGMSLVQPHKPVLFRKHIFDTIVGNCTLGFQNKDNCKVCHKNIRHITGNSTLWVECSSCQQWYHAQCVGMSEEQLICDADFSCPRDLN
;
A
#
# COMPACT_ATOMS: atom_id res chain seq x y z
N MET A 1 -22.41 -17.61 -1.87
CA MET A 1 -22.22 -16.38 -1.06
C MET A 1 -21.33 -16.76 0.12
N SER A 2 -20.15 -16.15 0.32
CA SER A 2 -19.34 -16.49 1.50
C SER A 2 -19.84 -15.68 2.71
N PRO A 3 -20.30 -16.32 3.79
CA PRO A 3 -20.87 -15.58 4.93
C PRO A 3 -19.79 -14.84 5.74
N GLY A 4 -18.53 -15.27 5.66
CA GLY A 4 -17.43 -14.73 6.46
C GLY A 4 -17.22 -13.22 6.30
N ILE A 5 -17.42 -12.67 5.09
CA ILE A 5 -17.25 -11.23 4.89
C ILE A 5 -18.25 -10.40 5.71
N TYR A 6 -19.48 -10.89 5.83
CA TYR A 6 -20.53 -10.20 6.59
C TYR A 6 -20.27 -10.30 8.09
N VAL A 7 -19.80 -11.45 8.58
CA VAL A 7 -19.41 -11.62 9.99
C VAL A 7 -18.32 -10.63 10.36
N CYS A 8 -17.26 -10.52 9.55
CA CYS A 8 -16.18 -9.54 9.79
C CYS A 8 -16.71 -8.10 9.74
N MET A 9 -17.63 -7.80 8.84
CA MET A 9 -18.17 -6.44 8.68
C MET A 9 -19.02 -6.01 9.87
N TYR A 10 -19.90 -6.88 10.34
CA TYR A 10 -20.69 -6.62 11.55
C TYR A 10 -19.81 -6.51 12.79
N ALA A 11 -18.81 -7.39 12.95
CA ALA A 11 -17.85 -7.30 14.05
C ALA A 11 -17.13 -5.94 14.04
N TYR A 12 -16.65 -5.48 12.89
CA TYR A 12 -16.04 -4.16 12.76
C TYR A 12 -17.01 -3.02 13.11
N TRP A 13 -18.23 -3.05 12.59
CA TRP A 13 -19.24 -2.03 12.89
C TRP A 13 -19.58 -1.93 14.38
N LEU A 14 -19.66 -3.07 15.09
CA LEU A 14 -19.83 -3.10 16.54
C LEU A 14 -18.70 -2.34 17.26
N THR A 15 -17.44 -2.54 16.84
CA THR A 15 -16.30 -1.83 17.43
C THR A 15 -16.30 -0.32 17.17
N LYS A 16 -17.05 0.14 16.16
CA LYS A 16 -17.14 1.54 15.73
C LYS A 16 -18.44 2.22 16.14
N GLY A 17 -19.34 1.52 16.84
CA GLY A 17 -20.66 2.04 17.20
C GLY A 17 -21.54 2.35 15.97
N MET A 18 -21.33 1.67 14.85
CA MET A 18 -22.09 1.88 13.62
C MET A 18 -23.40 1.08 13.62
N SER A 19 -24.39 1.56 12.86
CA SER A 19 -25.65 0.84 12.65
C SER A 19 -25.42 -0.50 11.94
N LEU A 20 -26.12 -1.55 12.38
CA LEU A 20 -26.06 -2.90 11.80
C LEU A 20 -27.11 -3.12 10.70
N VAL A 21 -27.78 -2.06 10.24
CA VAL A 21 -28.74 -2.15 9.15
C VAL A 21 -27.99 -2.44 7.84
N GLN A 22 -28.53 -3.40 7.09
CA GLN A 22 -28.08 -3.99 5.83
C GLN A 22 -26.64 -3.66 5.32
N PRO A 23 -25.78 -4.68 5.14
CA PRO A 23 -24.45 -4.57 4.55
C PRO A 23 -24.38 -3.77 3.24
N HIS A 24 -23.83 -2.56 3.27
CA HIS A 24 -23.54 -1.82 2.05
C HIS A 24 -22.16 -2.22 1.50
N LYS A 25 -22.13 -2.71 0.26
CA LYS A 25 -20.91 -2.94 -0.54
C LYS A 25 -19.90 -3.93 0.11
N PRO A 26 -20.28 -5.20 0.37
CA PRO A 26 -19.39 -6.21 0.95
C PRO A 26 -18.11 -6.46 0.11
N VAL A 27 -18.16 -6.20 -1.19
CA VAL A 27 -16.98 -6.27 -2.08
C VAL A 27 -15.91 -5.26 -1.68
N LEU A 28 -16.30 -4.02 -1.34
CA LEU A 28 -15.37 -2.99 -0.88
C LEU A 28 -14.82 -3.32 0.50
N PHE A 29 -15.66 -3.86 1.39
CA PHE A 29 -15.18 -4.29 2.70
C PHE A 29 -14.19 -5.46 2.60
N ARG A 30 -14.41 -6.39 1.66
CA ARG A 30 -13.45 -7.47 1.38
C ARG A 30 -12.11 -6.93 0.93
N LYS A 31 -12.12 -5.92 0.06
CA LYS A 31 -10.91 -5.20 -0.35
C LYS A 31 -10.25 -4.52 0.85
N HIS A 32 -11.01 -3.83 1.69
CA HIS A 32 -10.48 -3.20 2.90
C HIS A 32 -9.80 -4.20 3.87
N ILE A 33 -10.42 -5.37 4.12
CA ILE A 33 -9.78 -6.43 4.93
C ILE A 33 -8.46 -6.87 4.29
N PHE A 34 -8.48 -7.16 2.98
CA PHE A 34 -7.29 -7.59 2.26
C PHE A 34 -6.17 -6.53 2.36
N ASP A 35 -6.49 -5.28 2.05
CA ASP A 35 -5.56 -4.15 2.09
C ASP A 35 -5.04 -3.90 3.52
N THR A 36 -5.84 -4.17 4.56
CA THR A 36 -5.41 -4.04 5.96
C THR A 36 -4.44 -5.15 6.38
N ILE A 37 -4.73 -6.41 6.00
CA ILE A 37 -3.94 -7.58 6.38
C ILE A 37 -2.65 -7.67 5.55
N VAL A 38 -2.79 -7.52 4.23
CA VAL A 38 -1.71 -7.70 3.25
C VAL A 38 -0.96 -6.38 2.99
N GLY A 39 -1.59 -5.23 3.25
CA GLY A 39 -1.05 -3.92 2.95
C GLY A 39 -1.43 -3.41 1.55
N ASN A 40 -1.20 -2.11 1.31
CA ASN A 40 -1.46 -1.43 0.03
C ASN A 40 -0.47 -1.77 -1.10
N CYS A 41 0.14 -2.95 -1.02
CA CYS A 41 0.87 -3.64 -2.10
C CYS A 41 -0.06 -4.08 -3.25
N THR A 42 -1.18 -3.37 -3.44
CA THR A 42 -2.26 -3.77 -4.33
C THR A 42 -1.80 -3.73 -5.77
N LEU A 43 -1.58 -4.93 -6.31
CA LEU A 43 -1.76 -5.30 -7.72
C LEU A 43 -1.24 -4.28 -8.72
N GLY A 44 0.04 -4.46 -9.09
CA GLY A 44 0.66 -4.00 -10.34
C GLY A 44 0.14 -2.68 -10.90
N PHE A 45 0.79 -1.57 -10.55
CA PHE A 45 0.75 -0.42 -11.44
C PHE A 45 1.26 -0.87 -12.82
N GLN A 46 0.57 -0.43 -13.88
CA GLN A 46 0.99 -0.67 -15.26
C GLN A 46 2.29 0.06 -15.64
N ASN A 47 2.86 0.85 -14.73
CA ASN A 47 4.01 1.68 -14.99
C ASN A 47 4.98 1.68 -13.79
N LYS A 48 5.76 0.60 -13.66
CA LYS A 48 6.83 0.45 -12.65
C LYS A 48 7.92 1.52 -12.76
N ASP A 49 7.98 2.23 -13.89
CA ASP A 49 8.95 3.29 -14.11
C ASP A 49 8.62 4.57 -13.33
N ASN A 50 7.44 4.69 -12.73
CA ASN A 50 7.06 5.87 -11.95
C ASN A 50 7.05 5.58 -10.45
N CYS A 51 7.59 6.51 -9.66
CA CYS A 51 7.48 6.45 -8.21
C CYS A 51 6.01 6.54 -7.77
N LYS A 52 5.54 5.61 -6.93
CA LYS A 52 4.13 5.60 -6.49
C LYS A 52 3.73 6.80 -5.62
N VAL A 53 4.67 7.47 -4.96
CA VAL A 53 4.39 8.65 -4.11
C VAL A 53 4.30 9.94 -4.92
N CYS A 54 5.31 10.23 -5.75
CA CYS A 54 5.40 11.51 -6.45
C CYS A 54 5.05 11.44 -7.94
N HIS A 55 4.78 10.25 -8.46
CA HIS A 55 4.43 9.94 -9.85
C HIS A 55 5.47 10.35 -10.90
N LYS A 56 6.67 10.79 -10.48
CA LYS A 56 7.77 11.08 -11.39
C LYS A 56 8.44 9.79 -11.86
N ASN A 57 8.87 9.81 -13.11
CA ASN A 57 9.52 8.68 -13.76
C ASN A 57 10.96 8.49 -13.26
N ILE A 58 11.46 7.25 -13.31
CA ILE A 58 12.84 6.86 -12.97
C ILE A 58 13.90 7.59 -13.79
N ARG A 59 13.53 8.05 -14.99
CA ARG A 59 14.39 8.86 -15.85
C ARG A 59 14.42 10.33 -15.44
N HIS A 60 13.53 10.77 -14.56
CA HIS A 60 13.45 12.16 -14.10
C HIS A 60 14.37 12.38 -12.90
N ILE A 61 15.63 12.73 -13.17
CA ILE A 61 16.61 13.08 -12.15
C ILE A 61 16.32 14.49 -11.62
N THR A 62 15.84 14.61 -10.38
CA THR A 62 15.71 15.90 -9.68
C THR A 62 16.65 15.99 -8.49
N GLY A 63 17.86 16.51 -8.67
CA GLY A 63 18.83 16.70 -7.58
C GLY A 63 19.25 15.39 -6.90
N ASN A 64 19.45 15.40 -5.57
CA ASN A 64 19.87 14.24 -4.74
C ASN A 64 18.88 13.04 -4.73
N SER A 65 17.83 13.03 -5.56
CA SER A 65 16.79 11.99 -5.60
C SER A 65 17.08 10.85 -6.59
N THR A 66 18.35 10.48 -6.79
CA THR A 66 18.75 9.37 -7.68
C THR A 66 18.59 7.99 -7.05
N LEU A 67 18.37 7.94 -5.74
CA LEU A 67 18.25 6.70 -5.00
C LEU A 67 16.82 6.16 -5.04
N TRP A 68 16.70 4.92 -5.49
CA TRP A 68 15.44 4.21 -5.65
C TRP A 68 15.45 2.92 -4.86
N VAL A 69 14.26 2.51 -4.43
CA VAL A 69 14.05 1.27 -3.69
C VAL A 69 12.83 0.56 -4.24
N GLU A 70 12.94 -0.75 -4.41
CA GLU A 70 11.84 -1.62 -4.81
C GLU A 70 11.24 -2.28 -3.57
N CYS A 71 9.91 -2.30 -3.48
CA CYS A 71 9.26 -3.05 -2.41
C CYS A 71 9.35 -4.57 -2.66
N SER A 72 9.91 -5.32 -1.71
CA SER A 72 10.08 -6.78 -1.80
C SER A 72 8.76 -7.53 -2.01
N SER A 73 7.62 -6.95 -1.59
CA SER A 73 6.31 -7.58 -1.72
C SER A 73 5.56 -7.27 -3.01
N CYS A 74 5.55 -6.00 -3.47
CA CYS A 74 4.76 -5.60 -4.65
C CYS A 74 5.60 -5.23 -5.88
N GLN A 75 6.93 -5.21 -5.76
CA GLN A 75 7.85 -4.83 -6.84
C GLN A 75 7.55 -3.44 -7.44
N GLN A 76 6.95 -2.56 -6.65
CA GLN A 76 6.76 -1.16 -6.98
C GLN A 76 8.02 -0.38 -6.59
N TRP A 77 8.44 0.51 -7.47
CA TRP A 77 9.58 1.39 -7.27
C TRP A 77 9.18 2.71 -6.62
N TYR A 78 10.05 3.19 -5.73
CA TYR A 78 9.91 4.43 -4.98
C TYR A 78 11.25 5.17 -4.98
N HIS A 79 11.22 6.50 -4.98
CA HIS A 79 12.40 7.25 -4.53
C HIS A 79 12.61 6.99 -3.05
N ALA A 80 13.84 6.72 -2.62
CA ALA A 80 14.18 6.49 -1.23
C ALA A 80 13.69 7.64 -0.32
N GLN A 81 13.88 8.88 -0.76
CA GLN A 81 13.41 10.07 -0.06
C GLN A 81 11.88 10.14 0.05
N CYS A 82 11.13 9.69 -0.96
CA CYS A 82 9.67 9.69 -0.93
C CYS A 82 9.09 8.73 0.13
N VAL A 83 9.89 7.77 0.59
CA VAL A 83 9.51 6.79 1.61
C VAL A 83 10.37 6.89 2.87
N GLY A 84 11.16 7.97 3.01
CA GLY A 84 11.96 8.26 4.20
C GLY A 84 13.17 7.34 4.44
N MET A 85 13.70 6.70 3.40
CA MET A 85 14.91 5.88 3.49
C MET A 85 16.18 6.70 3.25
N SER A 86 17.21 6.43 4.06
CA SER A 86 18.56 6.98 3.89
C SER A 86 19.41 6.13 2.93
N GLU A 87 20.53 6.67 2.46
CA GLU A 87 21.45 5.95 1.58
C GLU A 87 22.09 4.73 2.27
N GLU A 88 22.43 4.86 3.54
CA GLU A 88 23.00 3.76 4.34
C GLU A 88 22.03 2.57 4.43
N GLN A 89 20.73 2.84 4.55
CA GLN A 89 19.70 1.80 4.61
C GLN A 89 19.57 1.03 3.28
N LEU A 90 19.84 1.68 2.15
CA LEU A 90 19.83 1.04 0.83
C LEU A 90 21.08 0.20 0.61
N ILE A 91 22.25 0.69 1.05
CA ILE A 91 23.53 -0.02 0.92
C ILE A 91 23.52 -1.32 1.75
N CYS A 92 22.83 -1.33 2.89
CA CYS A 92 22.66 -2.53 3.70
C CYS A 92 21.70 -3.58 3.10
N ASP A 93 21.14 -3.34 1.91
CA ASP A 93 20.27 -4.26 1.16
C ASP A 93 19.09 -4.77 2.03
N ALA A 94 18.58 -3.90 2.90
CA ALA A 94 17.49 -4.24 3.80
C ALA A 94 16.20 -4.44 3.01
N ASP A 95 15.48 -5.53 3.30
CA ASP A 95 14.17 -5.80 2.72
C ASP A 95 13.23 -4.60 2.95
N PHE A 96 12.84 -3.94 1.85
CA PHE A 96 11.97 -2.77 1.91
C PHE A 96 10.51 -3.18 1.73
N SER A 97 9.68 -2.82 2.71
CA SER A 97 8.22 -2.91 2.61
C SER A 97 7.64 -1.51 2.42
N CYS A 98 6.86 -1.30 1.35
CA CYS A 98 6.29 0.02 1.09
C CYS A 98 5.32 0.46 2.20
N PRO A 99 5.23 1.76 2.49
CA PRO A 99 4.35 2.25 3.54
C PRO A 99 2.87 1.92 3.24
N ARG A 100 2.13 1.56 4.29
CA ARG A 100 0.71 1.20 4.19
C ARG A 100 -0.16 2.42 3.89
N ASP A 101 0.20 3.60 4.38
CA ASP A 101 -0.60 4.83 4.29
C ASP A 101 0.13 5.90 3.46
N LEU A 102 0.22 5.70 2.15
CA LEU A 102 0.61 6.77 1.23
C LEU A 102 -0.70 7.37 0.68
N ASN A 103 -1.07 8.52 1.25
CA ASN A 103 -2.20 9.36 0.81
C ASN A 103 -1.98 9.87 -0.62
#